data_AF-A0A346Y103-F1
#
_entry.id   AF-A0A346Y103-F1
#
_cell.length_a   1.000
_cell.length_b   1.000
_cell.length_c   1.000
_cell.angle_alpha   90.00
_cell.angle_beta   90.00
_cell.angle_gamma   90.00
#
_symmetry.space_group_name_H-M   'P 1'
#
loop_
_entity.id
_entity.type
_entity.pdbx_description
1 polymer ?
#
loop_
_entity_poly.entity_id
_entity_poly.type
_entity_poly.pdbx_seq_one_letter_code
_entity_poly.pdbx_strand_id
1 'polypeptide(L)'
;MADQQPTDPTSSPAVDASTIDLAEELKQAFAALGPADIPPEDKQRWQQRLIAITNSSKHDVDTAAGRMQRYWQEWEETVGPRPA
;
A
#
# COMPACT_ATOMS: atom_id res chain seq x y z
N MET A 1 31.41 -35.63 -21.40
CA MET A 1 30.78 -36.09 -20.14
C MET A 1 30.14 -34.86 -19.55
N ALA A 2 28.83 -34.94 -19.29
CA ALA A 2 27.97 -33.79 -19.01
C ALA A 2 28.16 -33.24 -17.60
N ASP A 3 27.89 -31.94 -17.49
CA ASP A 3 27.32 -31.16 -16.39
C ASP A 3 27.27 -31.77 -15.00
N GLN A 4 27.67 -31.01 -13.97
CA GLN A 4 26.76 -30.50 -12.92
C GLN A 4 27.48 -29.40 -12.11
N GLN A 5 27.18 -28.14 -12.43
CA GLN A 5 27.40 -27.02 -11.52
C GLN A 5 26.23 -27.01 -10.52
N PRO A 6 26.45 -26.95 -9.20
CA PRO A 6 25.35 -26.83 -8.26
C PRO A 6 24.70 -25.44 -8.46
N THR A 7 23.51 -25.45 -9.03
CA THR A 7 22.62 -24.28 -9.04
C THR A 7 22.16 -24.05 -7.62
N ASP A 8 22.70 -23.02 -6.98
CA ASP A 8 22.21 -22.48 -5.71
C ASP A 8 20.71 -22.17 -5.82
N PRO A 9 19.80 -22.86 -5.10
CA PRO A 9 18.40 -22.52 -5.06
C PRO A 9 18.15 -21.67 -3.81
N THR A 10 18.89 -20.57 -3.63
CA THR A 10 18.51 -19.54 -2.66
C THR A 10 18.11 -18.29 -3.45
N SER A 11 17.12 -18.47 -4.34
CA SER A 11 16.25 -17.36 -4.68
C SER A 11 15.41 -17.12 -3.44
N SER A 12 15.87 -16.23 -2.55
CA SER A 12 15.00 -15.61 -1.55
C SER A 12 13.68 -15.28 -2.23
N PRO A 13 12.52 -15.64 -1.66
CA PRO A 13 11.25 -15.32 -2.30
C PRO A 13 11.29 -13.82 -2.54
N ALA A 14 11.11 -13.41 -3.79
CA ALA A 14 10.82 -12.02 -4.10
C ALA A 14 9.62 -11.70 -3.21
N VAL A 15 9.88 -11.06 -2.08
CA VAL A 15 8.81 -10.46 -1.30
C VAL A 15 8.24 -9.48 -2.29
N ASP A 16 7.10 -9.86 -2.85
CA ASP A 16 6.59 -9.38 -4.13
C ASP A 16 6.75 -7.87 -4.17
N ALA A 17 7.43 -7.31 -5.18
CA ALA A 17 7.73 -5.87 -5.21
C ALA A 17 6.43 -5.04 -4.98
N SER A 18 5.30 -5.58 -5.42
CA SER A 18 3.93 -5.12 -5.18
C SER A 18 3.52 -5.01 -3.71
N THR A 19 4.00 -5.92 -2.84
CA THR A 19 3.73 -5.90 -1.39
C THR A 19 4.55 -4.82 -0.69
N ILE A 20 5.81 -4.63 -1.12
CA ILE A 20 6.69 -3.58 -0.58
C ILE A 20 6.12 -2.20 -0.95
N ASP A 21 5.72 -2.02 -2.21
CA ASP A 21 5.10 -0.79 -2.71
C ASP A 21 3.82 -0.43 -1.95
N LEU A 22 2.92 -1.40 -1.74
CA LEU A 22 1.68 -1.16 -0.99
C LEU A 22 1.92 -0.79 0.48
N ALA A 23 2.92 -1.38 1.14
CA ALA A 23 3.24 -1.05 2.51
C ALA A 23 3.77 0.39 2.64
N GLU A 24 4.58 0.85 1.69
CA GLU A 24 5.07 2.22 1.61
C GLU A 24 3.93 3.21 1.33
N GLU A 25 3.06 2.89 0.38
CA GLU A 25 1.86 3.65 0.05
C GLU A 25 0.95 3.88 1.29
N LEU A 26 0.66 2.80 2.03
CA LEU A 26 -0.14 2.87 3.26
C LEU A 26 0.51 3.75 4.32
N LYS A 27 1.82 3.62 4.51
CA LYS A 27 2.57 4.45 5.46
C LYS A 27 2.50 5.93 5.08
N GLN A 28 2.66 6.25 3.80
CA GLN A 28 2.53 7.62 3.30
C GLN A 28 1.12 8.17 3.52
N ALA A 29 0.07 7.38 3.28
CA ALA A 29 -1.30 7.84 3.50
C ALA A 29 -1.62 8.09 4.98
N PHE A 30 -1.16 7.22 5.90
CA PHE A 30 -1.29 7.48 7.33
C PHE A 30 -0.52 8.73 7.77
N ALA A 31 0.67 8.95 7.21
CA ALA A 31 1.46 10.16 7.47
C ALA A 31 0.80 11.42 6.90
N ALA A 32 0.16 11.34 5.74
CA ALA A 32 -0.59 12.43 5.10
C ALA A 32 -1.83 12.83 5.90
N LEU A 33 -2.52 11.84 6.47
CA LEU A 33 -3.74 12.04 7.24
C LEU A 33 -3.51 12.82 8.55
N GLY A 34 -2.34 12.66 9.17
CA GLY A 34 -1.96 13.32 10.41
C GLY A 34 -2.08 14.85 10.35
N PRO A 35 -1.32 15.54 9.47
CA PRO A 35 -1.33 16.98 9.31
C PRO A 35 -2.42 17.52 8.36
N ALA A 36 -3.22 16.66 7.71
CA ALA A 36 -4.27 17.12 6.80
C ALA A 36 -5.29 18.03 7.52
N ASP A 37 -5.53 19.21 6.93
CA ASP A 37 -6.50 20.20 7.39
C ASP A 37 -7.91 19.84 6.89
N ILE A 38 -8.47 18.77 7.48
CA ILE A 38 -9.80 18.26 7.16
C ILE A 38 -10.64 18.07 8.43
N PRO A 39 -11.98 18.09 8.33
CA PRO A 39 -12.85 17.84 9.47
C PRO A 39 -12.55 16.51 10.17
N PRO A 40 -12.71 16.42 11.51
CA PRO A 40 -12.41 15.20 12.26
C PRO A 40 -13.26 14.00 11.82
N GLU A 41 -14.49 14.24 11.37
CA GLU A 41 -15.37 13.19 10.84
C GLU A 41 -14.81 12.60 9.54
N ASP A 42 -14.35 13.43 8.61
CA ASP A 42 -13.71 12.97 7.39
C ASP A 42 -12.37 12.30 7.67
N LYS A 43 -11.60 12.83 8.62
CA LYS A 43 -10.35 12.21 9.07
C LYS A 43 -10.57 10.78 9.58
N GLN A 44 -11.62 10.56 10.37
CA GLN A 44 -12.00 9.21 10.81
C GLN A 44 -12.41 8.31 9.65
N ARG A 45 -13.17 8.82 8.68
CA ARG A 45 -13.57 8.05 7.49
C ARG A 45 -12.35 7.63 6.66
N TRP A 46 -11.40 8.53 6.44
CA TRP A 46 -10.16 8.24 5.74
C TRP A 46 -9.28 7.24 6.51
N GLN A 47 -9.20 7.37 7.84
CA GLN A 47 -8.47 6.42 8.69
C GLN A 47 -9.08 5.01 8.61
N GLN A 48 -10.40 4.90 8.69
CA GLN A 48 -11.11 3.61 8.58
C GLN A 48 -10.87 2.95 7.22
N ARG A 49 -10.84 3.74 6.13
CA ARG A 49 -10.50 3.24 4.79
C ARG A 49 -9.09 2.65 4.76
N LEU A 50 -8.09 3.34 5.31
CA LEU A 50 -6.72 2.82 5.37
C LEU A 50 -6.60 1.53 6.18
N ILE A 51 -7.32 1.43 7.31
CA ILE A 51 -7.39 0.20 8.11
C ILE A 51 -8.01 -0.95 7.29
N ALA A 52 -9.09 -0.68 6.55
CA ALA A 52 -9.73 -1.68 5.70
C ALA A 52 -8.80 -2.18 4.58
N ILE A 53 -8.04 -1.28 3.94
CA ILE A 53 -7.03 -1.63 2.92
C ILE A 53 -5.91 -2.47 3.55
N THR A 54 -5.41 -2.08 4.72
CA THR A 54 -4.38 -2.82 5.47
C THR A 54 -4.84 -4.21 5.87
N ASN A 55 -6.11 -4.38 6.24
CA ASN A 55 -6.66 -5.71 6.53
C ASN A 55 -6.84 -6.54 5.25
N SER A 56 -7.20 -5.89 4.14
CA SER A 56 -7.34 -6.57 2.84
C SER A 56 -6.00 -7.09 2.34
N SER A 57 -4.92 -6.32 2.50
CA SER A 57 -3.58 -6.69 2.01
C SER A 57 -3.00 -7.93 2.67
N LYS A 58 -3.46 -8.27 3.87
CA LYS A 58 -3.10 -9.53 4.57
C LYS A 58 -3.65 -10.77 3.88
N HIS A 59 -4.69 -10.62 3.07
CA HIS A 59 -5.39 -11.72 2.40
C HIS A 59 -5.23 -11.67 0.89
N ASP A 60 -5.24 -10.47 0.30
CA ASP A 60 -5.22 -10.23 -1.13
C ASP A 60 -4.54 -8.87 -1.42
N VAL A 61 -3.27 -8.95 -1.83
CA VAL A 61 -2.42 -7.76 -2.05
C VAL A 61 -2.88 -7.00 -3.29
N ASP A 62 -3.23 -7.67 -4.39
CA ASP A 62 -3.71 -7.04 -5.63
C ASP A 62 -4.99 -6.24 -5.41
N THR A 63 -5.95 -6.81 -4.70
CA THR A 63 -7.20 -6.13 -4.33
C THR A 63 -6.92 -4.93 -3.44
N ALA A 64 -5.98 -5.06 -2.50
CA ALA A 64 -5.60 -3.95 -1.62
C ALA A 64 -4.87 -2.84 -2.39
N ALA A 65 -4.01 -3.17 -3.35
CA ALA A 65 -3.35 -2.21 -4.23
C ALA A 65 -4.37 -1.43 -5.07
N GLY A 66 -5.36 -2.10 -5.66
CA GLY A 66 -6.45 -1.42 -6.38
C GLY A 66 -7.28 -0.49 -5.48
N ARG A 67 -7.52 -0.89 -4.22
CA ARG A 67 -8.19 -0.02 -3.23
C ARG A 67 -7.32 1.16 -2.80
N MET A 68 -6.00 0.97 -2.71
CA MET A 68 -5.04 2.03 -2.40
C MET A 68 -4.98 3.08 -3.52
N GLN A 69 -4.94 2.64 -4.78
CA GLN A 69 -4.99 3.54 -5.92
C GLN A 69 -6.28 4.37 -5.93
N ARG A 70 -7.43 3.75 -5.67
CA ARG A 70 -8.71 4.46 -5.56
C ARG A 70 -8.75 5.42 -4.37
N TYR A 71 -8.18 5.04 -3.23
CA TYR A 71 -8.05 5.91 -2.07
C TYR A 71 -7.31 7.20 -2.43
N TRP A 72 -6.19 7.11 -3.15
CA TRP A 72 -5.42 8.29 -3.55
C TRP A 72 -6.17 9.15 -4.56
N GLN A 73 -6.86 8.55 -5.53
CA GLN A 73 -7.70 9.32 -6.46
C GLN A 73 -8.77 10.12 -5.71
N GLU A 74 -9.53 9.48 -4.83
CA GLU A 74 -10.55 10.17 -4.04
C GLU A 74 -9.94 11.24 -3.11
N TRP A 75 -8.73 10.98 -2.57
CA TRP A 75 -7.99 11.92 -1.73
C TRP A 75 -7.62 13.18 -2.53
N GLU A 76 -7.10 13.01 -3.74
CA GLU A 76 -6.72 14.13 -4.63
C GLU A 76 -7.93 14.98 -5.03
N GLU A 77 -9.09 14.36 -5.24
CA GLU A 77 -10.34 15.06 -5.55
C GLU A 77 -10.94 15.81 -4.34
N THR A 78 -10.76 15.29 -3.13
CA THR A 78 -11.47 15.79 -1.93
C THR A 78 -10.61 16.66 -1.02
N VAL A 79 -9.36 16.25 -0.81
CA VAL A 79 -8.43 16.85 0.17
C VAL A 79 -7.39 17.70 -0.55
N GLY A 80 -6.89 17.22 -1.69
CA GLY A 80 -5.85 17.88 -2.48
C GLY A 80 -4.68 16.94 -2.79
N PRO A 81 -3.59 17.46 -3.37
CA PRO A 81 -2.52 16.63 -3.94
C PRO A 81 -1.91 15.69 -2.90
N ARG A 82 -1.60 14.47 -3.33
CA ARG A 82 -0.86 13.50 -2.53
C ARG A 82 0.52 14.08 -2.15
N PRO A 83 0.96 13.93 -0.89
CA PRO A 83 2.33 14.30 -0.52
C PRO A 83 3.36 13.39 -1.20
N ALA A 84 4.43 14.00 -1.71
CA ALA A 84 5.55 13.33 -2.37
C ALA A 84 6.42 12.52 -1.39
#